data_AF-A0AAD3NCI7-F1
#
_entry.id   AF-A0AAD3NCI7-F1
#
_cell.length_a   1.000
_cell.length_b   1.000
_cell.length_c   1.000
_cell.angle_alpha   90.00
_cell.angle_beta   90.00
_cell.angle_gamma   90.00
#
_symmetry.space_group_name_H-M   'P 1'
#
loop_
_entity.id
_entity.type
_entity.pdbx_description
1 polymer ?
#
loop_
_entity_poly.entity_id
_entity_poly.type
_entity_poly.pdbx_seq_one_letter_code
_entity_poly.pdbx_strand_id
1 'polypeptide(L)'
;MRDRLSHLQEMSNGHVEPMEYAESTVSDSFSNVDLEEELPHEAVVFDNSPVLAEVFAQSQDIHREIQLIRLEVKRLREQNSRMLHGTTTMSTIKRDSNAIGADIKARAENVLQRLHDMDGTAHKLEEAHGSNSAITRIARTQYACLSNGFRDAMFDYNETEMSHRENCKAQIQRQMEIVGREVTGEQVEEMIETGQWYIFNDNIVTEGKTARSALSQIEKRHQELVDLETRIKGIHEIFLDIALLVEEQGPMLTSIQTNVQKTDEYIQDSLVKLGRAKRHDSNNPFKKMFCSCFPCFN
;
A
#
# COMPACT_ATOMS: atom_id res chain seq x y z
N MET A 1 30.31 11.93 -30.30
CA MET A 1 29.75 10.70 -29.68
C MET A 1 30.35 9.44 -30.32
N ARG A 2 31.64 9.14 -30.09
CA ARG A 2 32.26 7.93 -30.67
C ARG A 2 33.45 7.43 -29.83
N ASP A 3 33.38 7.54 -28.51
CA ASP A 3 34.55 7.27 -27.65
C ASP A 3 34.22 6.50 -26.34
N ARG A 4 33.07 5.80 -26.31
CA ARG A 4 32.72 4.90 -25.19
C ARG A 4 32.44 3.46 -25.59
N LEU A 5 32.51 3.15 -26.88
CA LEU A 5 32.30 1.80 -27.41
C LEU A 5 33.59 0.97 -27.48
N SER A 6 34.75 1.61 -27.57
CA SER A 6 36.07 0.96 -27.54
C SER A 6 36.42 0.38 -26.16
N HIS A 7 36.03 1.08 -25.09
CA HIS A 7 36.34 0.64 -23.71
C HIS A 7 35.50 -0.57 -23.24
N LEU A 8 34.37 -0.85 -23.91
CA LEU A 8 33.55 -2.05 -23.64
C LEU A 8 34.01 -3.28 -24.43
N GLN A 9 34.77 -3.11 -25.52
CA GLN A 9 35.31 -4.24 -26.30
C GLN A 9 36.62 -4.80 -25.73
N GLU A 10 37.40 -4.01 -24.97
CA GLU A 10 38.60 -4.53 -24.29
C GLU A 10 38.28 -5.38 -23.04
N MET A 11 37.14 -5.14 -22.37
CA MET A 11 36.73 -5.94 -21.21
C MET A 11 36.11 -7.30 -21.57
N SER A 12 35.77 -7.53 -22.85
CA SER A 12 35.11 -8.75 -23.31
C SER A 12 36.07 -9.88 -23.72
N ASN A 13 37.39 -9.64 -23.76
CA ASN A 13 38.39 -10.63 -24.18
C ASN A 13 39.27 -11.19 -23.03
N GLY A 14 38.85 -11.01 -21.77
CA GLY A 14 39.47 -11.70 -20.63
C GLY A 14 38.94 -13.13 -20.49
N HIS A 15 39.83 -14.10 -20.65
CA HIS A 15 39.61 -15.54 -20.49
C HIS A 15 38.89 -15.88 -19.16
N VAL A 16 37.75 -16.56 -19.23
CA VAL A 16 37.03 -17.10 -18.07
C VAL A 16 37.63 -18.48 -17.75
N GLU A 17 38.38 -18.61 -16.66
CA GLU A 17 38.70 -19.92 -16.09
C GLU A 17 37.52 -20.42 -15.24
N PRO A 18 37.19 -21.73 -15.28
CA PRO A 18 36.11 -22.28 -14.47
C PRO A 18 36.54 -22.37 -13.00
N MET A 19 35.72 -21.83 -12.10
CA MET A 19 35.89 -21.96 -10.66
C MET A 19 35.47 -23.38 -10.23
N GLU A 20 36.45 -24.29 -10.08
CA GLU A 20 36.24 -25.61 -9.47
C GLU A 20 35.92 -25.45 -7.97
N TYR A 21 34.74 -25.93 -7.57
CA TYR A 21 34.44 -26.19 -6.17
C TYR A 21 35.17 -27.46 -5.73
N ALA A 22 36.31 -27.30 -5.05
CA ALA A 22 36.94 -28.41 -4.36
C ALA A 22 36.10 -28.80 -3.12
N GLU A 23 35.49 -29.97 -3.20
CA GLU A 23 34.79 -30.66 -2.13
C GLU A 23 35.81 -31.05 -1.04
N SER A 24 35.90 -30.28 0.05
CA SER A 24 36.82 -30.59 1.14
C SER A 24 36.20 -31.62 2.08
N THR A 25 36.72 -32.85 2.02
CA THR A 25 36.47 -33.93 2.98
C THR A 25 36.81 -33.49 4.40
N VAL A 26 35.85 -33.69 5.30
CA VAL A 26 35.92 -33.43 6.75
C VAL A 26 37.08 -34.22 7.35
N SER A 27 38.02 -33.52 7.99
CA SER A 27 39.01 -34.13 8.89
C SER A 27 38.70 -33.65 10.30
N ASP A 28 38.12 -34.55 11.09
CA ASP A 28 37.90 -34.41 12.53
C ASP A 28 39.23 -34.19 13.25
N SER A 29 39.49 -32.97 13.71
CA SER A 29 40.46 -32.74 14.79
C SER A 29 40.07 -31.47 15.54
N PHE A 30 39.28 -31.67 16.58
CA PHE A 30 38.78 -30.66 17.49
C PHE A 30 39.93 -29.96 18.24
N SER A 31 40.10 -28.65 18.02
CA SER A 31 40.80 -27.80 18.98
C SER A 31 39.79 -27.18 19.92
N ASN A 32 39.80 -27.60 21.19
CA ASN A 32 39.01 -27.01 22.25
C ASN A 32 39.40 -25.54 22.43
N VAL A 33 38.51 -24.64 22.00
CA VAL A 33 38.50 -23.23 22.39
C VAL A 33 37.21 -23.05 23.17
N ASP A 34 37.32 -22.76 24.46
CA ASP A 34 36.18 -22.37 25.31
C ASP A 34 35.50 -21.15 24.69
N LEU A 35 34.35 -21.39 24.07
CA LEU A 35 33.40 -20.37 23.65
C LEU A 35 32.30 -20.35 24.71
N GLU A 36 32.50 -19.60 25.81
CA GLU A 36 31.51 -19.44 26.89
C GLU A 36 30.27 -18.59 26.51
N GLU A 37 29.97 -18.44 25.22
CA GLU A 37 28.70 -17.86 24.76
C GLU A 37 28.15 -18.74 23.64
N GLU A 38 27.37 -19.77 24.02
CA GLU A 38 26.43 -20.39 23.11
C GLU A 38 25.42 -19.32 22.70
N LEU A 39 25.74 -18.59 21.62
CA LEU A 39 24.71 -17.89 20.87
C LEU A 39 23.75 -18.99 20.37
N PRO A 40 22.45 -18.92 20.69
CA PRO A 40 21.49 -19.83 20.10
C PRO A 40 21.51 -19.57 18.60
N HIS A 41 22.18 -20.44 17.85
CA HIS A 41 22.16 -20.40 16.40
C HIS A 41 20.77 -20.91 15.99
N GLU A 42 19.79 -20.02 16.01
CA GLU A 42 18.50 -20.28 15.37
C GLU A 42 18.76 -20.24 13.86
N ALA A 43 18.95 -21.42 13.27
CA ALA A 43 19.05 -21.57 11.83
C ALA A 43 17.84 -20.85 11.20
N VAL A 44 18.08 -20.07 10.14
CA VAL A 44 16.99 -19.56 9.29
C VAL A 44 16.40 -20.75 8.55
N VAL A 45 15.56 -21.50 9.24
CA VAL A 45 14.63 -22.43 8.64
C VAL A 45 13.70 -21.55 7.82
N PHE A 46 13.63 -21.77 6.51
CA PHE A 46 12.48 -21.31 5.73
C PHE A 46 11.28 -22.03 6.32
N ASP A 47 10.68 -21.40 7.32
CA ASP A 47 9.61 -21.98 8.09
C ASP A 47 8.39 -21.97 7.17
N ASN A 48 8.14 -23.11 6.51
CA ASN A 48 6.85 -23.42 5.89
C ASN A 48 5.81 -23.67 7.01
N SER A 49 5.81 -22.80 8.03
CA SER A 49 4.89 -22.87 9.13
C SER A 49 3.49 -22.62 8.57
N PRO A 50 2.52 -23.49 8.87
CA PRO A 50 1.15 -23.32 8.41
C PRO A 50 0.57 -21.96 8.85
N VAL A 51 1.06 -21.43 9.98
CA VAL A 51 0.69 -20.12 10.54
C VAL A 51 1.13 -18.98 9.63
N LEU A 52 2.36 -19.03 9.13
CA LEU A 52 2.90 -17.97 8.28
C LEU A 52 2.23 -18.00 6.89
N ALA A 53 1.92 -19.20 6.39
CA ALA A 53 1.15 -19.36 5.16
C ALA A 53 -0.26 -18.75 5.27
N GLU A 54 -0.92 -18.92 6.42
CA GLU A 54 -2.22 -18.30 6.70
C GLU A 54 -2.14 -16.77 6.71
N VAL A 55 -1.14 -16.20 7.41
CA VAL A 55 -0.92 -14.75 7.42
C VAL A 55 -0.74 -14.21 6.00
N PHE A 56 0.09 -14.86 5.18
CA PHE A 56 0.30 -14.41 3.80
C PHE A 56 -0.94 -14.58 2.92
N ALA A 57 -1.72 -15.65 3.08
CA ALA A 57 -2.97 -15.83 2.36
C ALA A 57 -3.97 -14.72 2.70
N GLN A 58 -4.16 -14.42 3.99
CA GLN A 58 -5.00 -13.31 4.45
C GLN A 58 -4.50 -11.97 3.89
N SER A 59 -3.19 -11.71 3.95
CA SER A 59 -2.59 -10.49 3.40
C SER A 59 -2.81 -10.34 1.90
N GLN A 60 -2.66 -11.42 1.13
CA GLN A 60 -2.85 -11.40 -0.32
C GLN A 60 -4.29 -11.09 -0.69
N ASP A 61 -5.25 -11.67 0.03
CA ASP A 61 -6.67 -11.42 -0.16
C ASP A 61 -7.04 -9.97 0.14
N ILE A 62 -6.59 -9.42 1.27
CA ILE A 62 -6.82 -8.02 1.64
C ILE A 62 -6.19 -7.09 0.60
N HIS A 63 -4.95 -7.38 0.19
CA HIS A 63 -4.28 -6.60 -0.84
C HIS A 63 -5.07 -6.59 -2.15
N ARG A 64 -5.61 -7.75 -2.57
CA ARG A 64 -6.45 -7.85 -3.77
C ARG A 64 -7.69 -6.95 -3.67
N GLU A 65 -8.40 -6.99 -2.54
CA GLU A 65 -9.59 -6.15 -2.33
C GLU A 65 -9.24 -4.65 -2.35
N ILE A 66 -8.13 -4.23 -1.74
CA ILE A 66 -7.65 -2.84 -1.81
C ILE A 66 -7.38 -2.43 -3.27
N GLN A 67 -6.76 -3.28 -4.08
CA GLN A 67 -6.53 -2.97 -5.49
C GLN A 67 -7.85 -2.87 -6.28
N LEU A 68 -8.85 -3.68 -5.95
CA LEU A 68 -10.18 -3.59 -6.54
C LEU A 68 -10.88 -2.28 -6.16
N ILE A 69 -10.78 -1.84 -4.89
CA ILE A 69 -11.27 -0.52 -4.46
C ILE A 69 -10.61 0.58 -5.29
N ARG A 70 -9.28 0.56 -5.45
CA ARG A 70 -8.56 1.56 -6.26
C ARG A 70 -9.01 1.57 -7.72
N LEU A 71 -9.29 0.41 -8.31
CA LEU A 71 -9.84 0.33 -9.67
C LEU A 71 -11.24 0.95 -9.75
N GLU A 72 -12.07 0.68 -8.76
CA GLU A 72 -13.42 1.22 -8.67
C GLU A 72 -13.43 2.75 -8.46
N VAL A 73 -12.52 3.29 -7.66
CA VAL A 73 -12.31 4.74 -7.50
C VAL A 73 -11.92 5.38 -8.84
N LYS A 74 -11.02 4.76 -9.61
CA LYS A 74 -10.68 5.25 -10.96
C LYS A 74 -11.90 5.23 -11.88
N ARG A 75 -12.70 4.17 -11.84
CA ARG A 75 -13.94 4.04 -12.63
C ARG A 75 -14.94 5.14 -12.27
N LEU A 76 -15.11 5.42 -10.97
CA LEU A 76 -15.95 6.51 -10.47
C LEU A 76 -15.48 7.87 -11.00
N ARG A 77 -14.17 8.14 -10.93
CA ARG A 77 -13.58 9.40 -11.45
C ARG A 77 -13.85 9.59 -12.93
N GLU A 78 -13.64 8.55 -13.74
CA GLU A 78 -13.94 8.60 -15.17
C GLU A 78 -15.42 8.87 -15.43
N GLN A 79 -16.30 8.23 -14.68
CA GLN A 79 -17.73 8.41 -14.81
C GLN A 79 -18.16 9.84 -14.46
N ASN A 80 -17.68 10.37 -13.34
CA ASN A 80 -17.94 11.75 -12.92
C ASN A 80 -17.45 12.75 -13.98
N SER A 81 -16.27 12.53 -14.56
CA SER A 81 -15.76 13.35 -15.66
C SER A 81 -16.64 13.27 -16.92
N ARG A 82 -17.09 12.08 -17.34
CA ARG A 82 -17.98 11.94 -18.51
C ARG A 82 -19.33 12.63 -18.30
N MET A 83 -19.87 12.57 -17.08
CA MET A 83 -21.12 13.25 -16.70
C MET A 83 -20.98 14.77 -16.70
N LEU A 84 -19.78 15.28 -16.43
CA LEU A 84 -19.46 16.71 -16.46
C LEU A 84 -19.43 17.26 -17.89
N HIS A 85 -18.74 16.56 -18.81
CA HIS A 85 -18.48 17.01 -20.18
C HIS A 85 -19.67 16.81 -21.13
N GLY A 86 -20.82 16.36 -20.64
CA GLY A 86 -22.01 16.15 -21.46
C GLY A 86 -21.82 15.13 -22.60
N THR A 87 -20.72 14.38 -22.60
CA THR A 87 -20.44 13.30 -23.57
C THR A 87 -21.30 12.10 -23.18
N THR A 88 -22.60 12.28 -23.36
CA THR A 88 -23.62 11.26 -23.13
C THR A 88 -23.74 10.45 -24.41
N THR A 89 -22.67 9.80 -24.83
CA THR A 89 -22.83 8.67 -25.75
C THR A 89 -23.60 7.61 -24.96
N MET A 90 -24.81 7.31 -25.39
CA MET A 90 -25.63 6.24 -24.80
C MET A 90 -24.96 4.89 -25.07
N SER A 91 -23.99 4.50 -24.26
CA SER A 91 -23.57 3.11 -24.18
C SER A 91 -24.47 2.39 -23.18
N THR A 92 -24.89 1.18 -23.53
CA THR A 92 -25.65 0.22 -22.72
C THR A 92 -24.90 -0.27 -21.46
N ILE A 93 -23.69 0.25 -21.22
CA ILE A 93 -22.79 -0.08 -20.10
C ILE A 93 -22.57 1.20 -19.26
N LYS A 94 -23.64 1.90 -18.90
CA LYS A 94 -23.59 2.93 -17.87
C LYS A 94 -23.89 2.25 -16.55
N ARG A 95 -22.86 1.91 -15.79
CA ARG A 95 -23.06 1.58 -14.37
C ARG A 95 -23.35 2.91 -13.67
N ASP A 96 -24.27 2.94 -12.72
CA ASP A 96 -24.61 4.16 -11.99
C ASP A 96 -23.47 4.52 -11.00
N SER A 97 -23.14 5.80 -10.83
CA SER A 97 -22.12 6.26 -9.89
C SER A 97 -22.49 5.81 -8.47
N ASN A 98 -23.79 5.75 -8.17
CA ASN A 98 -24.31 5.21 -6.93
C ASN A 98 -24.02 3.72 -6.76
N ALA A 99 -24.14 2.93 -7.82
CA ALA A 99 -23.80 1.51 -7.78
C ALA A 99 -22.28 1.32 -7.58
N ILE A 100 -21.45 2.14 -8.21
CA ILE A 100 -19.99 2.12 -8.00
C ILE A 100 -19.66 2.46 -6.54
N GLY A 101 -20.25 3.53 -6.00
CA GLY A 101 -20.04 3.92 -4.60
C GLY A 101 -20.50 2.85 -3.60
N ALA A 102 -21.64 2.20 -3.86
CA ALA A 102 -22.11 1.08 -3.05
C ALA A 102 -21.16 -0.14 -3.11
N ASP A 103 -20.65 -0.48 -4.30
CA ASP A 103 -19.65 -1.54 -4.47
C ASP A 103 -18.35 -1.22 -3.70
N ILE A 104 -17.89 0.04 -3.76
CA ILE A 104 -16.71 0.51 -3.00
C ILE A 104 -16.95 0.39 -1.50
N LYS A 105 -18.10 0.87 -1.01
CA LYS A 105 -18.47 0.78 0.41
C LYS A 105 -18.46 -0.67 0.90
N ALA A 106 -19.14 -1.57 0.19
CA ALA A 106 -19.22 -2.99 0.58
C ALA A 106 -17.84 -3.66 0.63
N ARG A 107 -16.96 -3.33 -0.32
CA ARG A 107 -15.56 -3.81 -0.30
C ARG A 107 -14.77 -3.23 0.85
N ALA A 108 -14.93 -1.94 1.14
CA ALA A 108 -14.25 -1.28 2.24
C ALA A 108 -14.65 -1.86 3.60
N GLU A 109 -15.94 -2.13 3.82
CA GLU A 109 -16.43 -2.85 5.01
C GLU A 109 -15.82 -4.25 5.10
N ASN A 110 -15.72 -4.98 3.98
CA ASN A 110 -15.08 -6.29 3.97
C ASN A 110 -13.57 -6.23 4.29
N VAL A 111 -12.87 -5.23 3.77
CA VAL A 111 -11.44 -5.01 4.07
C VAL A 111 -11.25 -4.67 5.54
N LEU A 112 -12.07 -3.80 6.13
CA LEU A 112 -12.03 -3.47 7.55
C LEU A 112 -12.18 -4.72 8.42
N GLN A 113 -13.19 -5.54 8.15
CA GLN A 113 -13.39 -6.77 8.92
C GLN A 113 -12.16 -7.69 8.86
N ARG A 114 -11.60 -7.88 7.66
CA ARG A 114 -10.40 -8.72 7.48
C ARG A 114 -9.16 -8.11 8.15
N LEU A 115 -9.02 -6.79 8.16
CA LEU A 115 -7.93 -6.10 8.87
C LEU A 115 -8.05 -6.31 10.39
N HIS A 116 -9.25 -6.24 10.95
CA HIS A 116 -9.47 -6.57 12.37
C HIS A 116 -9.17 -8.04 12.68
N ASP A 117 -9.58 -8.97 11.83
CA ASP A 117 -9.27 -10.40 12.00
C ASP A 117 -7.75 -10.66 11.96
N MET A 118 -7.05 -9.95 11.07
CA MET A 118 -5.60 -10.01 10.92
C MET A 118 -4.88 -9.39 12.13
N ASP A 119 -5.36 -8.28 12.67
CA ASP A 119 -4.83 -7.67 13.88
C ASP A 119 -5.00 -8.60 15.10
N GLY A 120 -6.17 -9.22 15.24
CA GLY A 120 -6.42 -10.24 16.26
C GLY A 120 -5.50 -11.47 16.10
N THR A 121 -5.16 -11.84 14.87
CA THR A 121 -4.18 -12.91 14.59
C THR A 121 -2.77 -12.47 15.00
N ALA A 122 -2.37 -11.23 14.69
CA ALA A 122 -1.08 -10.68 15.10
C ALA A 122 -0.91 -10.63 16.63
N HIS A 123 -1.97 -10.27 17.36
CA HIS A 123 -1.99 -10.30 18.83
C HIS A 123 -1.82 -11.71 19.40
N LYS A 124 -2.55 -12.70 18.87
CA LYS A 124 -2.40 -14.11 19.31
C LYS A 124 -0.99 -14.64 19.07
N LEU A 125 -0.35 -14.25 17.96
CA LEU A 125 1.02 -14.65 17.66
C LEU A 125 2.02 -13.99 18.61
N GLU A 126 1.77 -12.74 19.00
CA GLU A 126 2.55 -12.08 20.04
C GLU A 126 2.44 -12.78 21.39
N GLU A 127 1.23 -13.18 21.80
CA GLU A 127 1.03 -13.93 23.06
C GLU A 127 1.72 -15.30 23.04
N ALA A 128 1.67 -16.00 21.90
CA ALA A 128 2.22 -17.35 21.78
C ALA A 128 3.74 -17.40 21.60
N HIS A 129 4.32 -16.49 20.81
CA HIS A 129 5.73 -16.52 20.42
C HIS A 129 6.55 -15.33 20.94
N GLY A 130 5.91 -14.36 21.58
CA GLY A 130 6.50 -13.11 22.02
C GLY A 130 6.59 -12.06 20.91
N SER A 131 6.71 -10.79 21.33
CA SER A 131 6.76 -9.62 20.44
C SER A 131 7.94 -9.60 19.48
N ASN A 132 9.03 -10.29 19.83
CA ASN A 132 10.28 -10.32 19.06
C ASN A 132 10.39 -11.50 18.08
N SER A 133 9.43 -12.42 18.07
CA SER A 133 9.40 -13.52 17.10
C SER A 133 9.30 -13.00 15.67
N ALA A 134 9.99 -13.68 14.74
CA ALA A 134 9.95 -13.35 13.32
C ALA A 134 8.52 -13.43 12.76
N ILE A 135 7.73 -14.43 13.17
CA ILE A 135 6.34 -14.62 12.72
C ILE A 135 5.46 -13.44 13.17
N THR A 136 5.56 -13.06 14.45
CA THR A 136 4.85 -11.90 15.02
C THR A 136 5.21 -10.61 14.29
N ARG A 137 6.50 -10.40 14.00
CA ARG A 137 6.98 -9.24 13.24
C ARG A 137 6.43 -9.22 11.82
N ILE A 138 6.39 -10.36 11.13
CA ILE A 138 5.85 -10.45 9.77
C ILE A 138 4.36 -10.11 9.78
N ALA A 139 3.57 -10.73 10.67
CA ALA A 139 2.13 -10.48 10.77
C ALA A 139 1.82 -9.00 11.02
N ARG A 140 2.52 -8.39 11.99
CA ARG A 140 2.43 -6.95 12.30
C ARG A 140 2.79 -6.06 11.12
N THR A 141 3.92 -6.33 10.47
CA THR A 141 4.38 -5.55 9.32
C THR A 141 3.36 -5.61 8.17
N GLN A 142 2.80 -6.79 7.90
CA GLN A 142 1.80 -6.97 6.86
C GLN A 142 0.51 -6.21 7.20
N TYR A 143 0.02 -6.32 8.44
CA TYR A 143 -1.15 -5.56 8.91
C TYR A 143 -0.94 -4.05 8.70
N ALA A 144 0.17 -3.49 9.20
CA ALA A 144 0.47 -2.06 9.04
C ALA A 144 0.55 -1.64 7.57
N CYS A 145 1.18 -2.44 6.72
CA CYS A 145 1.27 -2.15 5.28
C CYS A 145 -0.12 -2.11 4.62
N LEU A 146 -0.98 -3.08 4.94
CA LEU A 146 -2.33 -3.19 4.38
C LEU A 146 -3.25 -2.10 4.91
N SER A 147 -3.20 -1.78 6.21
CA SER A 147 -3.96 -0.69 6.82
C SER A 147 -3.62 0.66 6.19
N ASN A 148 -2.34 0.94 5.95
CA ASN A 148 -1.92 2.14 5.21
C ASN A 148 -2.39 2.13 3.75
N GLY A 149 -2.26 0.99 3.07
CA GLY A 149 -2.72 0.85 1.68
C GLY A 149 -4.24 1.05 1.52
N PHE A 150 -5.02 0.57 2.49
CA PHE A 150 -6.47 0.76 2.57
C PHE A 150 -6.84 2.20 2.87
N ARG A 151 -6.19 2.80 3.88
CA ARG A 151 -6.32 4.23 4.21
C ARG A 151 -6.14 5.09 2.95
N ASP A 152 -5.04 4.91 2.23
CA ASP A 152 -4.74 5.70 1.04
C ASP A 152 -5.80 5.52 -0.05
N ALA A 153 -6.30 4.29 -0.26
CA ALA A 153 -7.37 4.03 -1.23
C ALA A 153 -8.69 4.74 -0.85
N MET A 154 -9.02 4.81 0.44
CA MET A 154 -10.21 5.53 0.91
C MET A 154 -10.04 7.05 0.88
N PHE A 155 -8.82 7.56 1.10
CA PHE A 155 -8.52 8.98 0.85
C PHE A 155 -8.67 9.34 -0.63
N ASP A 156 -8.17 8.52 -1.55
CA ASP A 156 -8.35 8.70 -3.00
C ASP A 156 -9.84 8.72 -3.39
N TYR A 157 -10.66 7.87 -2.76
CA TYR A 157 -12.12 7.88 -2.95
C TYR A 157 -12.72 9.21 -2.50
N ASN A 158 -12.42 9.65 -1.27
CA ASN A 158 -12.95 10.90 -0.73
C ASN A 158 -12.51 12.11 -1.56
N GLU A 159 -11.25 12.17 -1.99
CA GLU A 159 -10.77 13.22 -2.90
C GLU A 159 -11.55 13.23 -4.22
N THR A 160 -11.86 12.05 -4.77
CA THR A 160 -12.62 11.92 -6.01
C THR A 160 -14.06 12.43 -5.86
N GLU A 161 -14.73 12.14 -4.74
CA GLU A 161 -16.06 12.68 -4.43
C GLU A 161 -15.99 14.19 -4.19
N MET A 162 -15.06 14.69 -3.38
CA MET A 162 -14.91 16.12 -3.12
C MET A 162 -14.63 16.91 -4.41
N SER A 163 -13.80 16.38 -5.32
CA SER A 163 -13.60 16.97 -6.64
C SER A 163 -14.89 16.99 -7.46
N HIS A 164 -15.69 15.92 -7.42
CA HIS A 164 -16.97 15.89 -8.13
C HIS A 164 -17.98 16.90 -7.57
N ARG A 165 -18.01 17.06 -6.25
CA ARG A 165 -18.82 18.07 -5.55
C ARG A 165 -18.51 19.48 -6.03
N GLU A 166 -17.24 19.87 -6.02
CA GLU A 166 -16.81 21.21 -6.46
C GLU A 166 -17.13 21.44 -7.95
N ASN A 167 -16.99 20.41 -8.78
CA ASN A 167 -17.37 20.49 -10.19
C ASN A 167 -18.89 20.70 -10.38
N CYS A 168 -19.74 20.03 -9.59
CA CYS A 168 -21.18 20.23 -9.64
C CYS A 168 -21.56 21.64 -9.18
N LYS A 169 -20.94 22.13 -8.10
CA LYS A 169 -21.11 23.50 -7.61
C LYS A 169 -20.77 24.55 -8.66
N ALA A 170 -19.60 24.43 -9.30
CA ALA A 170 -19.18 25.34 -10.36
C ALA A 170 -20.12 25.31 -11.57
N GLN A 171 -20.65 24.13 -11.93
CA GLN A 171 -21.64 24.03 -13.00
C GLN A 171 -22.97 24.71 -12.64
N ILE A 172 -23.46 24.54 -11.40
CA ILE A 172 -24.68 25.22 -10.95
C ILE A 172 -24.52 26.73 -11.03
N GLN A 173 -23.40 27.27 -10.53
CA GLN A 173 -23.11 28.72 -10.62
C GLN A 173 -23.13 29.21 -12.07
N ARG A 174 -22.43 28.50 -12.97
CA ARG A 174 -22.41 28.85 -14.39
C ARG A 174 -23.80 28.80 -15.03
N GLN A 175 -24.62 27.79 -14.69
CA GLN A 175 -25.98 27.72 -15.23
C GLN A 175 -26.88 28.83 -14.70
N MET A 176 -26.68 29.30 -13.45
CA MET A 176 -27.40 30.46 -12.91
C MET A 176 -27.02 31.76 -13.63
N GLU A 177 -25.74 31.95 -13.93
CA GLU A 177 -25.27 33.10 -14.72
C GLU A 177 -25.92 33.14 -16.12
N ILE A 178 -26.09 31.97 -16.76
CA ILE A 178 -26.78 31.86 -18.06
C ILE A 178 -28.24 32.30 -17.96
N VAL A 179 -28.89 32.05 -16.82
CA VAL A 179 -30.27 32.49 -16.55
C VAL A 179 -30.32 33.96 -16.12
N GLY A 180 -29.16 34.62 -16.00
CA GLY A 180 -29.05 36.05 -15.67
C GLY A 180 -29.08 36.34 -14.17
N ARG A 181 -28.83 35.34 -13.32
CA ARG A 181 -28.74 35.50 -11.87
C ARG A 181 -27.31 35.17 -11.40
N GLU A 182 -26.65 36.15 -10.83
CA GLU A 182 -25.37 35.93 -10.16
C GLU A 182 -25.63 35.24 -8.81
N VAL A 183 -24.97 34.11 -8.57
CA VAL A 183 -25.12 33.32 -7.35
C VAL A 183 -23.74 33.06 -6.76
N THR A 184 -23.55 33.42 -5.49
CA THR A 184 -22.28 33.22 -4.80
C THR A 184 -22.06 31.75 -4.46
N GLY A 185 -20.81 31.35 -4.21
CA GLY A 185 -20.50 29.99 -3.79
C GLY A 185 -21.17 29.60 -2.47
N GLU A 186 -21.38 30.57 -1.58
CA GLU A 186 -22.07 30.38 -0.29
C GLU A 186 -23.56 30.11 -0.50
N GLN A 187 -24.22 30.80 -1.44
CA GLN A 187 -25.63 30.56 -1.76
C GLN A 187 -25.85 29.17 -2.38
N VAL A 188 -24.91 28.69 -3.19
CA VAL A 188 -24.98 27.31 -3.69
C VAL A 188 -24.74 26.30 -2.56
N GLU A 189 -23.90 26.63 -1.59
CA GLU A 189 -23.68 25.80 -0.41
C GLU A 189 -24.96 25.70 0.45
N GLU A 190 -25.60 26.84 0.73
CA GLU A 190 -26.87 26.90 1.46
C GLU A 190 -27.97 26.09 0.76
N MET A 191 -28.01 26.14 -0.58
CA MET A 191 -28.92 25.28 -1.37
C MET A 191 -28.67 23.80 -1.13
N ILE A 192 -27.41 23.38 -1.06
CA ILE A 192 -27.03 21.98 -0.80
C ILE A 192 -27.44 21.59 0.63
N GLU A 193 -27.12 22.41 1.62
CA GLU A 193 -27.42 22.14 3.04
C GLU A 193 -28.92 22.07 3.32
N THR A 194 -29.70 22.96 2.72
CA THR A 194 -31.16 23.00 2.87
C THR A 194 -31.87 21.96 2.02
N GLY A 195 -31.22 21.45 0.97
CA GLY A 195 -31.82 20.58 -0.05
C GLY A 195 -32.89 21.28 -0.90
N GLN A 196 -32.97 22.61 -0.84
CA GLN A 196 -34.02 23.42 -1.46
C GLN A 196 -33.49 24.19 -2.67
N TRP A 197 -33.46 23.55 -3.84
CA TRP A 197 -33.02 24.22 -5.07
C TRP A 197 -33.98 25.30 -5.58
N TYR A 198 -35.25 25.26 -5.16
CA TYR A 198 -36.27 26.22 -5.60
C TYR A 198 -35.99 27.67 -5.16
N ILE A 199 -35.06 27.89 -4.22
CA ILE A 199 -34.52 29.22 -3.87
C ILE A 199 -34.03 29.96 -5.13
N PHE A 200 -33.65 29.20 -6.15
CA PHE A 200 -33.24 29.72 -7.43
C PHE A 200 -34.37 29.90 -8.44
N ASN A 201 -35.46 29.16 -8.31
CA ASN A 201 -36.59 29.19 -9.26
C ASN A 201 -37.48 30.43 -9.09
N ASP A 202 -37.55 31.01 -7.89
CA ASP A 202 -38.31 32.24 -7.64
C ASP A 202 -37.71 33.42 -8.44
N ASN A 203 -38.52 34.01 -9.32
CA ASN A 203 -38.21 35.13 -10.21
C ASN A 203 -37.41 34.82 -11.49
N ILE A 204 -37.20 33.55 -11.85
CA ILE A 204 -36.66 33.23 -13.18
C ILE A 204 -37.77 33.37 -14.22
N VAL A 205 -37.59 34.29 -15.18
CA VAL A 205 -38.43 34.35 -16.37
C VAL A 205 -38.16 33.09 -17.21
N THR A 206 -38.98 32.05 -17.04
CA THR A 206 -38.87 30.78 -17.76
C THR A 206 -39.16 30.88 -19.27
N GLU A 207 -39.34 32.09 -19.80
CA GLU A 207 -39.62 32.34 -21.21
C GLU A 207 -38.35 32.16 -22.05
N GLY A 208 -38.05 30.90 -22.41
CA GLY A 208 -36.95 30.59 -23.32
C GLY A 208 -36.56 29.12 -23.31
N LYS A 209 -36.10 28.60 -24.46
CA LYS A 209 -35.51 27.25 -24.51
C LYS A 209 -34.22 27.17 -23.68
N THR A 210 -33.43 28.24 -23.66
CA THR A 210 -32.16 28.34 -22.92
C THR A 210 -32.38 28.29 -21.41
N ALA A 211 -33.28 29.12 -20.87
CA ALA A 211 -33.57 29.15 -19.43
C ALA A 211 -34.06 27.78 -18.91
N ARG A 212 -34.98 27.14 -19.64
CA ARG A 212 -35.46 25.78 -19.30
C ARG A 212 -34.35 24.74 -19.33
N SER A 213 -33.45 24.81 -20.31
CA SER A 213 -32.31 23.89 -20.41
C SER A 213 -31.29 24.10 -19.28
N ALA A 214 -31.07 25.33 -18.85
CA ALA A 214 -30.18 25.64 -17.73
C ALA A 214 -30.78 25.13 -16.41
N LEU A 215 -32.08 25.39 -16.18
CA LEU A 215 -32.80 24.89 -15.01
C LEU A 215 -32.79 23.36 -14.91
N SER A 216 -33.02 22.65 -16.02
CA SER A 216 -32.95 21.18 -16.03
C SER A 216 -31.54 20.66 -15.72
N GLN A 217 -30.48 21.37 -16.15
CA GLN A 217 -29.11 21.01 -15.78
C GLN A 217 -28.83 21.25 -14.29
N ILE A 218 -29.32 22.37 -13.73
CA ILE A 218 -29.22 22.68 -12.31
C ILE A 218 -29.89 21.59 -11.47
N GLU A 219 -31.12 21.22 -11.79
CA GLU A 219 -31.86 20.15 -11.12
C GLU A 219 -31.08 18.82 -11.13
N LYS A 220 -30.53 18.45 -12.29
CA LYS A 220 -29.72 17.23 -12.42
C LYS A 220 -28.44 17.28 -11.56
N ARG A 221 -27.74 18.42 -11.54
CA ARG A 221 -26.53 18.61 -10.71
C ARG A 221 -26.85 18.60 -9.22
N HIS A 222 -27.99 19.17 -8.83
CA HIS A 222 -28.48 19.10 -7.46
C HIS A 222 -28.74 17.65 -7.03
N GLN A 223 -29.42 16.85 -7.86
CA GLN A 223 -29.62 15.43 -7.56
C GLN A 223 -28.28 14.68 -7.40
N GLU A 224 -27.30 14.95 -8.25
CA GLU A 224 -25.96 14.36 -8.14
C GLU A 224 -25.24 14.74 -6.84
N LEU A 225 -25.44 15.96 -6.34
CA LEU A 225 -24.90 16.42 -5.05
C LEU A 225 -25.57 15.71 -3.87
N VAL A 226 -26.89 15.53 -3.91
CA VAL A 226 -27.65 14.79 -2.88
C VAL A 226 -27.20 13.33 -2.81
N ASP A 227 -27.05 12.70 -3.97
CA ASP A 227 -26.55 11.33 -4.08
C ASP A 227 -25.11 11.22 -3.54
N LEU A 228 -24.25 12.19 -3.87
CA LEU A 228 -22.88 12.29 -3.38
C LEU A 228 -22.82 12.42 -1.86
N GLU A 229 -23.64 13.28 -1.26
CA GLU A 229 -23.70 13.40 0.19
C GLU A 229 -24.08 12.08 0.86
N THR A 230 -25.03 11.36 0.27
CA THR A 230 -25.44 10.04 0.78
C THR A 230 -24.28 9.06 0.75
N ARG A 231 -23.47 9.07 -0.33
CA ARG A 231 -22.27 8.24 -0.45
C ARG A 231 -21.17 8.62 0.54
N ILE A 232 -20.91 9.92 0.75
CA ILE A 232 -19.93 10.41 1.73
C ILE A 232 -20.37 10.03 3.15
N LYS A 233 -21.63 10.29 3.51
CA LYS A 233 -22.21 9.89 4.80
C LYS A 233 -22.12 8.37 5.00
N GLY A 234 -22.36 7.62 3.93
CA GLY A 234 -22.31 6.16 3.95
C GLY A 234 -20.94 5.56 4.29
N ILE A 235 -19.85 6.29 4.10
CA ILE A 235 -18.49 5.84 4.44
C ILE A 235 -17.91 6.54 5.67
N HIS A 236 -18.71 7.35 6.36
CA HIS A 236 -18.24 8.08 7.55
C HIS A 236 -17.76 7.13 8.65
N GLU A 237 -18.51 6.06 8.91
CA GLU A 237 -18.14 5.02 9.89
C GLU A 237 -16.80 4.37 9.52
N ILE A 238 -16.57 4.08 8.24
CA ILE A 238 -15.29 3.53 7.74
C ILE A 238 -14.12 4.47 8.06
N PHE A 239 -14.31 5.79 7.93
CA PHE A 239 -13.26 6.76 8.25
C PHE A 239 -12.97 6.87 9.75
N LEU A 240 -13.97 6.67 10.61
CA LEU A 240 -13.77 6.58 12.05
C LEU A 240 -12.91 5.35 12.40
N ASP A 241 -13.20 4.21 11.78
CA ASP A 241 -12.40 2.99 11.97
C ASP A 241 -10.97 3.17 11.44
N ILE A 242 -10.79 3.78 10.26
CA ILE A 242 -9.45 4.09 9.73
C ILE A 242 -8.65 4.97 10.69
N ALA A 243 -9.28 5.94 11.35
CA ALA A 243 -8.60 6.78 12.34
C ALA A 243 -8.09 5.94 13.53
N LEU A 244 -8.90 5.00 14.00
CA LEU A 244 -8.51 4.06 15.07
C LEU A 244 -7.34 3.16 14.63
N LEU A 245 -7.42 2.58 13.42
CA LEU A 245 -6.35 1.74 12.86
C LEU A 245 -5.01 2.47 12.78
N VAL A 246 -5.00 3.80 12.56
CA VAL A 246 -3.77 4.61 12.50
C VAL A 246 -3.19 4.87 13.89
N GLU A 247 -4.03 5.07 14.91
CA GLU A 247 -3.58 5.28 16.29
C GLU A 247 -2.86 4.05 16.84
N GLU A 248 -3.37 2.85 16.55
CA GLU A 248 -2.82 1.57 17.02
C GLU A 248 -1.48 1.19 16.35
N GLN A 249 -1.14 1.76 15.18
CA GLN A 249 0.08 1.42 14.43
C GLN A 249 1.37 2.04 15.00
N GLY A 250 1.28 3.10 15.82
CA GLY A 250 2.45 3.83 16.33
C GLY A 250 3.46 2.96 17.10
N PRO A 251 3.04 2.24 18.16
CA PRO A 251 3.93 1.38 18.96
C PRO A 251 4.56 0.22 18.17
N MET A 252 3.85 -0.28 17.15
CA MET A 252 4.31 -1.38 16.30
C MET A 252 5.48 -0.97 15.40
N LEU A 253 5.38 0.20 14.75
CA LEU A 253 6.41 0.71 13.84
C LEU A 253 7.75 0.89 14.57
N THR A 254 7.71 1.43 15.78
CA THR A 254 8.88 1.60 16.64
C THR A 254 9.55 0.27 16.94
N SER A 255 8.75 -0.76 17.27
CA SER A 255 9.27 -2.09 17.60
C SER A 255 9.95 -2.77 16.41
N ILE A 256 9.40 -2.63 15.20
CA ILE A 256 10.01 -3.15 13.97
C ILE A 256 11.33 -2.44 13.70
N GLN A 257 11.35 -1.10 13.76
CA GLN A 257 12.55 -0.29 13.53
C GLN A 257 13.67 -0.68 14.50
N THR A 258 13.36 -0.77 15.79
CA THR A 258 14.33 -1.17 16.82
C THR A 258 14.89 -2.57 16.58
N ASN A 259 14.07 -3.53 16.14
CA ASN A 259 14.54 -4.88 15.87
C ASN A 259 15.36 -5.00 14.57
N VAL A 260 15.05 -4.20 13.55
CA VAL A 260 15.90 -4.11 12.34
C VAL A 260 17.25 -3.51 12.69
N GLN A 261 17.30 -2.46 13.50
CA GLN A 261 18.54 -1.87 13.99
C GLN A 261 19.39 -2.89 14.76
N LYS A 262 18.79 -3.64 15.70
CA LYS A 262 19.48 -4.72 16.42
C LYS A 262 19.99 -5.81 15.47
N THR A 263 19.23 -6.18 14.44
CA THR A 263 19.66 -7.18 13.46
C THR A 263 20.89 -6.70 12.68
N ASP A 264 20.91 -5.42 12.29
CA ASP A 264 22.07 -4.82 11.63
C ASP A 264 23.31 -4.84 12.54
N GLU A 265 23.14 -4.48 13.82
CA GLU A 265 24.20 -4.57 14.83
C GLU A 265 24.75 -6.01 14.97
N TYR A 266 23.87 -7.02 15.03
CA TYR A 266 24.29 -8.43 15.10
C TYR A 266 25.04 -8.88 13.86
N ILE A 267 24.63 -8.45 12.66
CA ILE A 267 25.33 -8.78 11.41
C ILE A 267 26.71 -8.15 11.40
N GLN A 268 26.84 -6.89 11.83
CA GLN A 268 28.13 -6.22 11.91
C GLN A 268 29.09 -6.95 12.87
N ASP A 269 28.63 -7.31 14.07
CA ASP A 269 29.45 -8.10 15.02
C ASP A 269 29.82 -9.48 14.44
N SER A 270 28.87 -10.15 13.79
CA SER A 270 29.10 -11.44 13.13
C SER A 270 30.15 -11.35 12.02
N LEU A 271 30.14 -10.28 11.21
CA LEU A 271 31.16 -10.03 10.18
C LEU A 271 32.55 -9.81 10.80
N VAL A 272 32.63 -9.12 11.93
CA VAL A 272 33.89 -8.94 12.68
C VAL A 272 34.40 -10.28 13.22
N LYS A 273 33.51 -11.10 13.80
CA LYS A 273 33.83 -12.44 14.29
C LYS A 273 34.29 -13.37 13.16
N LEU A 274 33.59 -13.38 12.02
CA LEU A 274 33.99 -14.13 10.82
C LEU A 274 35.33 -13.64 10.25
N GLY A 275 35.58 -12.32 10.26
CA GLY A 275 36.87 -11.76 9.88
C GLY A 275 38.01 -12.23 10.78
N ARG A 276 37.77 -12.30 12.10
CA ARG A 276 38.72 -12.87 13.06
C ARG A 276 38.92 -14.37 12.81
N ALA A 277 37.85 -15.15 12.64
CA ALA A 277 37.92 -16.58 12.35
C ALA A 277 38.72 -16.86 11.07
N LYS A 278 38.49 -16.10 9.99
CA LYS A 278 39.27 -16.18 8.74
C LYS A 278 40.75 -15.87 8.96
N ARG A 279 41.08 -14.86 9.77
CA ARG A 279 42.48 -14.56 10.12
C ARG A 279 43.11 -15.72 10.87
N HIS A 280 42.44 -16.28 11.87
CA HIS A 280 42.91 -17.45 12.61
C HIS A 280 43.09 -18.67 11.70
N ASP A 281 42.15 -18.95 10.81
CA ASP A 281 42.26 -20.04 9.82
C ASP A 281 43.44 -19.84 8.85
N SER A 282 43.58 -18.63 8.30
CA SER A 282 44.70 -18.29 7.40
C SER A 282 46.07 -18.31 8.09
N ASN A 283 46.10 -18.10 9.41
CA ASN A 283 47.29 -18.15 10.23
C ASN A 283 47.46 -19.47 10.97
N ASN A 284 46.62 -20.47 10.68
CA ASN A 284 46.69 -21.77 11.30
C ASN A 284 48.04 -22.43 10.94
N PRO A 285 48.93 -22.65 11.93
CA PRO A 285 50.26 -23.18 11.70
C PRO A 285 50.23 -24.60 11.13
N PHE A 286 49.18 -25.38 11.39
CA PHE A 286 49.01 -26.71 10.81
C PHE A 286 48.71 -26.65 9.31
N LYS A 287 47.87 -25.69 8.85
CA LYS A 287 47.67 -25.45 7.40
C LYS A 287 48.95 -24.95 6.72
N LYS A 288 49.71 -24.06 7.37
CA LYS A 288 50.98 -23.55 6.83
C LYS A 288 52.09 -24.60 6.81
N MET A 289 52.16 -25.49 7.81
CA MET A 289 53.13 -26.58 7.85
C MET A 289 52.81 -27.68 6.81
N PHE A 290 51.56 -28.11 6.69
CA PHE A 290 51.19 -29.17 5.74
C PHE A 290 51.22 -28.72 4.27
N CYS A 291 51.06 -27.43 3.98
CA CYS A 291 51.22 -26.88 2.63
C CYS A 291 52.68 -26.89 2.13
N SER A 292 53.66 -27.06 3.03
CA SER A 292 55.09 -27.09 2.67
C SER A 292 55.62 -28.52 2.42
N CYS A 293 54.82 -29.55 2.68
CA CYS A 293 55.22 -30.97 2.58
C CYS A 293 54.45 -31.77 1.53
N PHE A 294 53.50 -31.18 0.81
CA PHE A 294 52.90 -31.78 -0.38
C PHE A 294 53.11 -30.86 -1.57
N PRO A 295 54.19 -31.03 -2.35
CA PRO A 295 54.22 -30.47 -3.69
C PRO A 295 53.12 -31.16 -4.49
N CYS A 296 52.20 -30.37 -5.05
CA CYS A 296 51.28 -30.82 -6.08
C CYS A 296 52.11 -31.54 -7.16
N PHE A 297 51.93 -32.86 -7.27
CA PHE A 297 52.48 -33.67 -8.35
C PHE A 297 51.28 -34.13 -9.18
N ASN A 298 51.14 -33.52 -10.37
CA ASN A 298 50.22 -33.78 -11.49
C ASN A 298 48.86 -34.42 -11.18
#